data_AF-A0A448YJV3-F1
#
_entry.id   AF-A0A448YJV3-F1
#
_cell.length_a   1.000
_cell.length_b   1.000
_cell.length_c   1.000
_cell.angle_alpha   90.00
_cell.angle_beta   90.00
_cell.angle_gamma   90.00
#
_symmetry.space_group_name_H-M   'P 1'
#
loop_
_entity.id
_entity.type
_entity.pdbx_description
1 polymer ?
#
loop_
_entity_poly.entity_id
_entity_poly.type
_entity_poly.pdbx_seq_one_letter_code
_entity_poly.pdbx_strand_id
1 'polypeptide(L)'
;SSALRNGQIDLLVFNPPYVPTEDVPTIPETTDQEDTWVDIALNGGPQGMDVTNRVLDQLDTILSSDGEAYILFCARNNPELVGKKFVQDHHNFVVQKVIHRKAGWEELSIYRYHKLP
;
A
#
# COMPACT_ATOMS: atom_id res chain seq x y z
N SER A 1 8.80 -6.84 19.88
CA SER A 1 9.30 -7.38 18.60
C SER A 1 8.46 -6.77 17.49
N SER A 2 9.07 -6.37 16.37
CA SER A 2 8.30 -6.08 15.15
C SER A 2 7.68 -7.38 14.61
N ALA A 3 6.50 -7.30 14.00
CA ALA A 3 5.87 -8.45 13.33
C ALA A 3 6.68 -8.90 12.09
N LEU A 4 7.49 -8.00 11.51
CA LEU A 4 8.34 -8.27 10.36
C LEU A 4 9.81 -8.21 10.76
N ARG A 5 10.61 -9.14 10.24
CA ARG A 5 12.06 -9.16 10.44
C ARG A 5 12.73 -8.23 9.43
N ASN A 6 13.75 -7.50 9.88
CA ASN A 6 14.51 -6.59 9.03
C ASN A 6 15.28 -7.36 7.96
N GLY A 7 15.32 -6.81 6.74
CA GLY A 7 16.15 -7.34 5.65
C GLY A 7 15.82 -8.77 5.20
N GLN A 8 14.60 -9.25 5.43
CA GLN A 8 14.23 -10.67 5.23
C GLN A 8 13.09 -10.86 4.23
N ILE A 9 12.54 -9.77 3.68
CA ILE A 9 11.46 -9.84 2.70
C ILE A 9 12.03 -9.62 1.31
N ASP A 10 12.12 -10.68 0.53
CA ASP A 10 12.51 -10.60 -0.88
C ASP A 10 11.36 -10.10 -1.77
N LEU A 11 10.12 -10.46 -1.41
CA LEU A 11 8.92 -10.04 -2.12
C LEU A 11 7.80 -9.67 -1.14
N LEU A 12 7.35 -8.43 -1.22
CA LEU A 12 6.17 -7.92 -0.55
C LEU A 12 5.07 -7.66 -1.59
N VAL A 13 3.87 -8.16 -1.36
CA VAL A 13 2.69 -7.82 -2.16
C VAL A 13 1.65 -7.23 -1.23
N PHE A 14 1.14 -6.05 -1.59
CA PHE A 14 0.19 -5.35 -0.76
C PHE A 14 -0.95 -4.76 -1.58
N ASN A 15 -2.15 -5.25 -1.28
CA ASN A 15 -3.41 -4.62 -1.68
C ASN A 15 -3.95 -3.86 -0.46
N PRO A 16 -3.55 -2.59 -0.25
CA PRO A 16 -3.94 -1.85 0.94
C PRO A 16 -5.43 -1.49 0.93
N PRO A 17 -6.00 -1.13 2.08
CA PRO A 17 -7.23 -0.35 2.10
C PRO A 17 -6.94 1.03 1.51
N TYR A 18 -7.42 1.28 0.28
CA TYR A 18 -7.07 2.47 -0.50
C TYR A 18 -8.21 3.52 -0.58
N VAL A 19 -9.37 3.24 0.01
CA VAL A 19 -10.55 4.11 -0.09
C VAL A 19 -10.48 5.20 0.98
N PRO A 20 -10.59 6.49 0.58
CA PRO A 20 -10.74 7.59 1.53
C PRO A 20 -12.01 7.46 2.36
N THR A 21 -11.86 7.53 3.68
CA THR A 21 -12.95 7.35 4.66
C THR A 21 -12.78 8.35 5.81
N GLU A 22 -13.88 9.00 6.21
CA GLU A 22 -13.89 9.92 7.35
C GLU A 22 -14.13 9.20 8.68
N ASP A 23 -14.85 8.07 8.66
CA ASP A 23 -15.20 7.28 9.83
C ASP A 23 -14.63 5.84 9.75
N VAL A 24 -14.31 5.27 10.90
CA VAL A 24 -13.92 3.85 11.04
C VAL A 24 -15.17 3.03 11.38
N PRO A 25 -15.59 2.08 10.52
CA PRO A 25 -16.71 1.19 10.84
C PRO A 25 -16.45 0.42 12.13
N THR A 26 -17.50 0.18 12.91
CA THR A 26 -17.39 -0.70 14.09
C THR A 26 -17.17 -2.14 13.61
N ILE A 27 -16.21 -2.84 14.21
CA ILE A 27 -15.96 -4.25 13.90
C ILE A 27 -17.23 -5.05 14.24
N PRO A 28 -17.85 -5.73 13.27
CA PRO A 28 -19.08 -6.45 13.50
C PRO A 28 -18.84 -7.66 14.41
N GLU A 29 -19.79 -7.96 15.29
CA GLU A 29 -19.69 -9.09 16.24
C GLU A 29 -19.95 -10.45 15.56
N THR A 30 -20.49 -10.44 14.33
CA THR A 30 -20.88 -11.64 13.59
C THR A 30 -20.40 -11.59 12.15
N THR A 31 -20.30 -12.77 11.53
CA THR A 31 -19.90 -12.92 10.11
C THR A 31 -20.99 -12.53 9.12
N ASP A 32 -22.24 -12.37 9.58
CA ASP A 32 -23.40 -12.12 8.71
C ASP A 32 -23.47 -10.66 8.20
N GLN A 33 -22.48 -9.84 8.53
CA GLN A 33 -22.36 -8.43 8.14
C GLN A 33 -21.25 -8.24 7.09
N GLU A 34 -21.37 -8.93 5.94
CA GLU A 34 -20.37 -8.91 4.85
C GLU A 34 -20.01 -7.49 4.38
N ASP A 35 -21.01 -6.60 4.25
CA ASP A 35 -20.79 -5.21 3.83
C ASP A 35 -19.86 -4.45 4.80
N THR A 36 -20.05 -4.65 6.11
CA THR A 36 -19.19 -4.02 7.13
C THR A 36 -17.75 -4.53 7.05
N TRP A 37 -17.55 -5.81 6.75
CA TRP A 37 -16.21 -6.38 6.56
C TRP A 37 -15.52 -5.81 5.31
N VAL A 38 -16.27 -5.58 4.23
CA VAL A 38 -15.77 -4.90 3.02
C VAL A 38 -15.38 -3.46 3.33
N ASP A 39 -16.22 -2.72 4.07
CA ASP A 39 -15.90 -1.34 4.46
C ASP A 39 -14.62 -1.26 5.30
N ILE A 40 -14.42 -2.20 6.23
CA ILE A 40 -13.17 -2.30 7.01
C ILE A 40 -11.98 -2.62 6.12
N ALA A 41 -12.12 -3.56 5.19
CA ALA A 41 -11.05 -3.95 4.26
C ALA A 41 -10.64 -2.83 3.30
N LEU A 42 -11.50 -1.85 3.07
CA LEU A 42 -11.27 -0.73 2.16
C LEU A 42 -10.88 0.58 2.87
N ASN A 43 -11.13 0.70 4.16
CA ASN A 43 -10.90 1.92 4.95
C ASN A 43 -9.42 2.31 5.06
N GLY A 44 -8.98 3.26 4.23
CA GLY A 44 -7.60 3.73 4.23
C GLY A 44 -7.40 5.06 4.97
N GLY A 45 -8.40 5.52 5.74
CA GLY A 45 -8.41 6.82 6.41
C GLY A 45 -8.67 7.98 5.44
N PRO A 46 -8.47 9.24 5.86
CA PRO A 46 -8.97 10.42 5.13
C PRO A 46 -8.43 10.57 3.68
N GLN A 47 -7.25 10.01 3.39
CA GLN A 47 -6.64 10.03 2.05
C GLN A 47 -6.53 8.63 1.43
N GLY A 48 -7.04 7.60 2.09
CA GLY A 48 -6.88 6.22 1.64
C GLY A 48 -5.43 5.71 1.74
N MET A 49 -4.62 6.28 2.64
CA MET A 49 -3.16 6.09 2.68
C MET A 49 -2.60 5.81 4.07
N ASP A 50 -3.40 5.80 5.13
CA ASP A 50 -2.90 5.71 6.50
C ASP A 50 -2.13 4.41 6.76
N VAL A 51 -2.64 3.29 6.25
CA VAL A 51 -1.97 1.98 6.35
C VAL A 51 -0.81 1.89 5.35
N THR A 52 -1.01 2.39 4.13
CA THR A 52 0.01 2.37 3.07
C THR A 52 1.27 3.14 3.48
N ASN A 53 1.12 4.32 4.06
CA ASN A 53 2.24 5.14 4.53
C ASN A 53 3.07 4.40 5.58
N ARG A 54 2.44 3.72 6.53
CA ARG A 54 3.15 2.93 7.56
C ARG A 54 4.00 1.80 6.96
N VAL A 55 3.55 1.21 5.85
CA VAL A 55 4.32 0.19 5.13
C VAL A 55 5.47 0.83 4.35
N LEU A 56 5.22 1.94 3.67
CA LEU A 56 6.26 2.70 2.94
C LEU A 56 7.38 3.16 3.89
N ASP A 57 7.04 3.71 5.05
CA ASP A 57 8.01 4.20 6.05
C ASP A 57 8.95 3.08 6.57
N GLN A 58 8.52 1.83 6.49
CA GLN A 58 9.29 0.67 6.95
C GLN A 58 9.98 -0.09 5.81
N LEU A 59 9.68 0.25 4.55
CA LEU A 59 10.00 -0.57 3.39
C LEU A 59 11.50 -0.81 3.25
N ASP A 60 12.31 0.23 3.44
CA ASP A 60 13.77 0.12 3.43
C ASP A 60 14.31 -0.78 4.55
N THR A 61 13.66 -0.82 5.71
CA THR A 61 14.11 -1.63 6.83
C THR A 61 13.76 -3.12 6.65
N ILE A 62 12.60 -3.43 6.09
CA ILE A 62 12.05 -4.79 6.04
C ILE A 62 12.46 -5.56 4.79
N LEU A 63 12.64 -4.89 3.65
CA LEU A 63 13.06 -5.54 2.41
C LEU A 63 14.53 -5.99 2.50
N SER A 64 14.80 -7.18 1.98
CA SER A 64 16.17 -7.68 1.79
C SER A 64 16.93 -6.82 0.77
N SER A 65 18.26 -7.03 0.67
CA SER A 65 19.04 -6.50 -0.46
C SER A 65 18.48 -7.10 -1.74
N ASP A 66 18.23 -6.26 -2.75
CA ASP A 66 17.56 -6.63 -4.00
C ASP A 66 16.07 -7.02 -3.85
N GLY A 67 15.46 -6.77 -2.69
CA GLY A 67 14.04 -7.07 -2.42
C GLY A 67 13.07 -6.10 -3.10
N GLU A 68 11.84 -6.55 -3.32
CA GLU A 68 10.80 -5.81 -4.04
C GLU A 68 9.47 -5.76 -3.31
N ALA A 69 8.73 -4.66 -3.51
CA ALA A 69 7.35 -4.53 -3.08
C ALA A 69 6.43 -4.13 -4.25
N TYR A 70 5.28 -4.78 -4.35
CA TYR A 70 4.22 -4.48 -5.31
C TYR A 70 2.99 -3.98 -4.56
N ILE A 71 2.65 -2.71 -4.76
CA ILE A 71 1.59 -2.04 -4.00
C ILE A 71 0.51 -1.56 -4.97
N LEU A 72 -0.74 -1.94 -4.68
CA LEU A 72 -1.91 -1.45 -5.41
C LEU A 72 -2.29 -0.04 -4.90
N PHE A 73 -2.63 0.84 -5.83
CA PHE A 73 -3.16 2.17 -5.56
C PHE A 73 -4.38 2.45 -6.42
N CYS A 74 -5.29 3.28 -5.91
CA CYS A 74 -6.28 3.96 -6.73
C CYS A 74 -5.76 5.33 -7.21
N ALA A 75 -6.38 5.87 -8.25
CA ALA A 75 -5.99 7.17 -8.83
C ALA A 75 -5.99 8.31 -7.79
N ARG A 76 -6.92 8.30 -6.83
CA ARG A 76 -7.02 9.33 -5.77
C ARG A 76 -5.82 9.33 -4.82
N ASN A 77 -5.12 8.20 -4.67
CA ASN A 77 -3.92 8.14 -3.84
C ASN A 77 -2.72 8.86 -4.48
N ASN A 78 -2.84 9.35 -5.73
CA ASN A 78 -1.77 10.02 -6.48
C ASN A 78 -0.45 9.22 -6.46
N PRO A 79 -0.44 7.95 -6.92
CA PRO A 79 0.70 7.05 -6.72
C PRO A 79 1.98 7.52 -7.41
N GLU A 80 1.88 8.30 -8.49
CA GLU A 80 3.04 8.94 -9.10
C GLU A 80 3.73 9.92 -8.14
N LEU A 81 2.97 10.75 -7.42
CA LEU A 81 3.52 11.69 -6.44
C LEU A 81 4.09 10.94 -5.24
N VAL A 82 3.40 9.89 -4.76
CA VAL A 82 3.87 9.02 -3.67
C VAL A 82 5.22 8.40 -4.04
N GLY A 83 5.32 7.79 -5.21
CA GLY A 83 6.57 7.20 -5.69
C GLY A 83 7.70 8.22 -5.85
N LYS A 84 7.41 9.42 -6.40
CA LYS A 84 8.39 10.51 -6.53
C LYS A 84 8.93 10.99 -5.18
N LYS A 85 8.06 11.19 -4.19
CA LYS A 85 8.49 11.57 -2.84
C LYS A 85 9.33 10.47 -2.20
N PHE A 86 8.87 9.22 -2.31
CA PHE A 86 9.58 8.08 -1.74
C PHE A 86 11.04 7.99 -2.22
N VAL A 87 11.31 8.14 -3.52
CA VAL A 87 12.69 8.08 -4.04
C VAL A 87 13.53 9.32 -3.72
N GLN A 88 12.90 10.45 -3.35
CA GLN A 88 13.61 11.62 -2.83
C GLN A 88 14.19 11.33 -1.44
N ASP A 89 13.45 10.58 -0.62
CA ASP A 89 13.87 10.22 0.74
C ASP A 89 14.69 8.92 0.78
N HIS A 90 14.55 8.05 -0.24
CA HIS A 90 15.20 6.74 -0.34
C HIS A 90 15.93 6.57 -1.67
N HIS A 91 17.17 7.05 -1.74
CA HIS A 91 18.00 7.02 -2.97
C HIS A 91 18.40 5.62 -3.43
N ASN A 92 18.31 4.61 -2.57
CA ASN A 92 18.57 3.21 -2.89
C ASN A 92 17.34 2.48 -3.45
N PHE A 93 16.29 3.20 -3.88
CA PHE A 93 15.11 2.59 -4.47
C PHE A 93 14.83 3.07 -5.89
N VAL A 94 14.28 2.14 -6.68
CA VAL A 94 13.65 2.45 -7.97
C VAL A 94 12.15 2.17 -7.85
N VAL A 95 11.34 3.14 -8.25
CA VAL A 95 9.87 3.04 -8.21
C VAL A 95 9.32 3.13 -9.63
N GLN A 96 8.53 2.14 -10.04
CA GLN A 96 7.95 2.08 -11.38
C GLN A 96 6.50 1.61 -11.37
N LYS A 97 5.67 2.19 -12.23
CA LYS A 97 4.31 1.71 -12.50
C LYS A 97 4.40 0.45 -13.37
N VAL A 98 3.91 -0.68 -12.86
CA VAL A 98 3.97 -1.98 -13.55
C VAL A 98 2.76 -2.17 -14.46
N ILE A 99 1.57 -1.91 -13.91
CA ILE A 99 0.31 -2.05 -14.64
C ILE A 99 -0.69 -1.00 -14.17
N HIS A 100 -1.59 -0.63 -15.07
CA HIS A 100 -2.72 0.23 -14.81
C HIS A 100 -3.95 -0.35 -15.49
N ARG A 101 -5.09 -0.31 -14.80
CA ARG A 101 -6.38 -0.73 -15.33
C ARG A 101 -7.48 0.20 -14.84
N LYS A 102 -8.36 0.58 -15.75
CA LYS A 102 -9.62 1.25 -15.46
C LYS A 102 -10.78 0.29 -15.70
N ALA A 103 -11.63 0.11 -14.69
CA ALA A 103 -12.83 -0.74 -14.75
C ALA A 103 -14.00 0.01 -14.10
N GLY A 104 -14.92 0.51 -14.92
CA GLY A 104 -16.00 1.36 -14.43
C GLY A 104 -15.45 2.62 -13.73
N TRP A 105 -15.83 2.80 -12.46
CA TRP A 105 -15.41 3.93 -11.63
C TRP A 105 -14.06 3.71 -10.94
N GLU A 106 -13.55 2.49 -10.94
CA GLU A 106 -12.26 2.16 -10.34
C GLU A 106 -11.14 2.39 -11.34
N GLU A 107 -10.17 3.21 -10.94
CA GLU A 107 -8.95 3.46 -11.69
C GLU A 107 -7.77 3.07 -10.80
N LEU A 108 -7.17 1.92 -11.12
CA LEU A 108 -6.21 1.22 -10.27
C LEU A 108 -4.86 1.07 -10.97
N SER A 109 -3.79 1.01 -10.19
CA SER A 109 -2.44 0.78 -10.69
C SER A 109 -1.57 0.08 -9.65
N ILE A 110 -0.67 -0.79 -10.11
CA ILE A 110 0.34 -1.43 -9.27
C ILE A 110 1.68 -0.75 -9.52
N TYR A 111 2.34 -0.37 -8.43
CA TYR A 111 3.69 0.18 -8.45
C TYR A 111 4.66 -0.81 -7.80
N ARG A 112 5.80 -1.03 -8.45
CA ARG A 112 6.93 -1.80 -7.92
C ARG A 112 7.92 -0.83 -7.28
N TYR A 113 8.27 -1.10 -6.04
CA TYR A 113 9.35 -0.48 -5.28
C TYR A 113 10.45 -1.51 -5.16
N HIS A 114 11.58 -1.28 -5.82
CA HIS A 114 12.72 -2.20 -5.83
C HIS A 114 13.87 -1.58 -5.07
N LYS A 115 14.35 -2.27 -4.03
CA LYS A 115 15.51 -1.88 -3.25
C LYS A 115 16.76 -2.32 -3.99
N LEU A 116 17.64 -1.38 -4.32
CA LEU A 116 18.92 -1.66 -4.96
C LEU A 116 19.89 -2.33 -3.95
N PRO A 117 20.81 -3.19 -4.44
CA PRO A 117 21.81 -3.85 -3.61
C PRO A 117 22.71 -2.91 -2.81
#